data_AF-G7V9W7-F1
#
_entry.id   AF-G7V9W7-F1
#
_cell.length_a   1.000
_cell.length_b   1.000
_cell.length_c   1.000
_cell.angle_alpha   90.00
_cell.angle_beta   90.00
_cell.angle_gamma   90.00
#
_symmetry.space_group_name_H-M   'P 1'
#
loop_
_entity.id
_entity.type
_entity.pdbx_description
1 polymer ?
#
loop_
_entity_poly.entity_id
_entity_poly.type
_entity_poly.pdbx_seq_one_letter_code
_entity_poly.pdbx_strand_id
1 'polypeptide(L)'
;MDKAELKLRLERERQRLTELVSLAEPRDEDASGPDHPDHMAEHASELVQKEYEAGELASLRYLLKEVDHALAKLNNLPDKFGYCEKCGKKIEEKRLKAKPWARYCLQCRKVYESTVAKRKK
;
A
#
# COMPACT_ATOMS: atom_id res chain seq x y z
N MET A 1 -10.43 -9.60 -19.67
CA MET A 1 -9.46 -9.90 -18.60
C MET A 1 -9.96 -11.14 -17.94
N ASP A 2 -9.28 -12.25 -18.14
CA ASP A 2 -9.71 -13.52 -17.57
C ASP A 2 -9.48 -13.51 -16.05
N LYS A 3 -10.41 -14.05 -15.26
CA LYS A 3 -10.31 -14.03 -13.79
C LYS A 3 -9.03 -14.76 -13.31
N ALA A 4 -8.62 -15.81 -14.04
CA ALA A 4 -7.40 -16.55 -13.75
C ALA A 4 -6.14 -15.70 -13.96
N GLU A 5 -6.07 -14.97 -15.08
CA GLU A 5 -4.96 -14.05 -15.38
C GLU A 5 -4.85 -12.92 -14.34
N LEU A 6 -6.01 -12.41 -13.90
CA LEU A 6 -6.05 -11.37 -12.87
C LEU A 6 -5.54 -11.88 -11.52
N LYS A 7 -5.92 -13.10 -11.13
CA LYS A 7 -5.43 -13.73 -9.90
C LYS A 7 -3.92 -13.90 -9.94
N LEU A 8 -3.38 -14.45 -11.02
CA LEU A 8 -1.94 -14.64 -11.20
C LEU A 8 -1.18 -13.31 -11.11
N ARG A 9 -1.72 -12.25 -11.72
CA ARG A 9 -1.14 -10.90 -11.64
C ARG A 9 -1.12 -10.35 -10.22
N LEU A 10 -2.22 -10.53 -9.47
CA LEU A 10 -2.30 -10.10 -8.08
C LEU A 10 -1.38 -10.91 -7.16
N GLU A 11 -1.24 -12.22 -7.37
CA GLU A 11 -0.34 -13.07 -6.59
C GLU A 11 1.14 -12.70 -6.80
N ARG A 12 1.52 -12.41 -8.06
CA ARG A 12 2.85 -11.91 -8.38
C ARG A 12 3.13 -10.57 -7.69
N GLU A 13 2.18 -9.65 -7.73
CA GLU A 13 2.33 -8.35 -7.05
C GLU A 13 2.39 -8.52 -5.54
N ARG A 14 1.60 -9.44 -4.97
CA ARG A 14 1.66 -9.78 -3.53
C ARG A 14 3.06 -10.23 -3.15
N GLN A 15 3.63 -11.21 -3.86
CA GLN A 15 4.99 -11.70 -3.60
C GLN A 15 6.02 -10.58 -3.66
N ARG A 16 5.96 -9.75 -4.70
CA ARG A 16 6.86 -8.59 -4.85
C ARG A 16 6.74 -7.61 -3.68
N LEU A 17 5.51 -7.25 -3.28
CA LEU A 17 5.29 -6.33 -2.16
C LEU A 17 5.71 -6.95 -0.82
N THR A 18 5.49 -8.24 -0.61
CA THR A 18 5.95 -8.96 0.58
C THR A 18 7.47 -8.95 0.69
N GLU A 19 8.18 -9.20 -0.40
CA GLU A 19 9.64 -9.13 -0.44
C GLU A 19 10.15 -7.72 -0.11
N LEU A 20 9.58 -6.69 -0.75
CA LEU A 20 9.93 -5.29 -0.47
C LEU A 20 9.68 -4.89 0.99
N VAL A 21 8.55 -5.30 1.57
CA VAL A 21 8.25 -5.05 2.99
C VAL A 21 9.29 -5.74 3.88
N SER A 22 9.62 -7.00 3.59
CA SER A 22 10.59 -7.77 4.39
C SER A 22 12.00 -7.18 4.31
N LEU A 23 12.39 -6.57 3.19
CA LEU A 23 13.68 -5.90 3.02
C LEU A 23 13.71 -4.52 3.71
N ALA A 24 12.58 -3.82 3.73
CA ALA A 24 12.46 -2.49 4.32
C ALA A 24 12.13 -2.52 5.83
N GLU A 25 11.79 -3.68 6.40
CA GLU A 25 11.67 -3.83 7.85
C GLU A 25 13.05 -3.67 8.49
N PRO A 26 13.18 -2.82 9.54
CA PRO A 26 14.44 -2.65 10.24
C PRO A 26 14.83 -4.01 10.83
N ARG A 27 15.99 -4.50 10.41
CA ARG A 27 16.61 -5.68 10.99
C ARG A 27 17.19 -5.24 12.32
N ASP A 28 16.88 -5.95 13.41
CA ASP A 28 17.33 -5.64 14.79
C ASP A 28 18.87 -5.66 15.00
N GLU A 29 19.67 -5.67 13.93
CA GLU A 29 21.12 -5.83 13.94
C GLU A 29 21.91 -4.50 13.98
N ASP A 30 21.26 -3.33 13.92
CA ASP A 30 21.95 -2.03 14.11
C ASP A 30 21.67 -1.42 15.50
N ALA A 31 21.88 -2.23 16.53
CA ALA A 31 22.21 -1.72 17.86
C ALA A 31 23.71 -1.38 17.90
N SER A 32 24.17 -0.47 17.05
CA SER A 32 25.48 0.16 17.24
C SER A 32 25.41 1.00 18.51
N GLY A 33 26.20 0.59 19.51
CA GLY A 33 26.09 1.05 20.89
C GLY A 33 26.34 2.55 21.10
N PRO A 34 25.84 3.12 22.21
CA PRO A 34 25.94 4.54 22.50
C PRO A 34 27.32 4.89 23.08
N ASP A 35 28.32 5.17 22.24
CA ASP A 35 29.55 5.87 22.69
C ASP A 35 30.29 6.56 21.52
N HIS A 36 29.71 7.61 20.95
CA HIS A 36 30.54 8.64 20.30
C HIS A 36 29.95 10.05 20.47
N PRO A 37 30.63 10.96 21.19
CA PRO A 37 30.12 12.29 21.52
C PRO A 37 30.12 13.30 20.34
N ASP A 38 30.46 12.87 19.12
CA ASP A 38 30.63 13.76 17.96
C ASP A 38 29.37 13.91 17.06
N HIS A 39 28.29 13.13 17.30
CA HIS A 39 27.14 13.02 16.38
C HIS A 39 25.87 13.80 16.75
N MET A 40 25.91 14.81 17.64
CA MET A 40 24.68 15.54 18.00
C MET A 40 24.05 16.33 16.84
N ALA A 41 24.82 16.69 15.80
CA ALA A 41 24.29 17.36 14.60
C ALA A 41 23.73 16.36 13.56
N GLU A 42 24.33 15.17 13.45
CA GLU A 42 23.93 14.09 12.53
C GLU A 42 22.59 13.43 12.95
N HIS A 43 22.28 13.52 14.25
CA HIS A 43 21.07 12.94 14.83
C HIS A 43 19.77 13.54 14.27
N ALA A 44 19.79 14.78 13.76
CA ALA A 44 18.63 15.40 13.12
C ALA A 44 18.35 14.80 11.73
N SER A 45 19.39 14.57 10.93
CA SER A 45 19.29 13.93 9.61
C SER A 45 18.89 12.46 9.72
N GLU A 46 19.43 11.73 10.69
CA GLU A 46 19.08 10.32 10.94
C GLU A 46 17.61 10.14 11.33
N LEU A 47 17.07 11.06 12.14
CA LEU A 47 15.64 11.03 12.52
C LEU A 47 14.74 11.28 11.29
N VAL A 48 15.08 12.27 10.46
CA VAL A 48 14.33 12.54 9.22
C VAL A 48 14.38 11.35 8.25
N GLN A 49 15.54 10.69 8.15
CA GLN A 49 15.71 9.50 7.33
C GLN A 49 14.83 8.34 7.83
N LYS A 50 14.84 8.08 9.14
CA LYS A 50 14.00 7.05 9.77
C LYS A 50 12.51 7.32 9.59
N GLU A 51 12.08 8.59 9.69
CA GLU A 51 10.68 8.97 9.43
C GLU A 51 10.27 8.70 7.98
N TYR A 52 11.15 9.01 7.02
CA TYR A 52 10.92 8.74 5.61
C TYR A 52 10.78 7.22 5.34
N GLU A 53 11.71 6.42 5.85
CA GLU A 53 11.72 4.96 5.74
C GLU A 53 10.47 4.33 6.38
N ALA A 54 10.08 4.80 7.56
CA ALA A 54 8.84 4.38 8.22
C ALA A 54 7.60 4.71 7.39
N GLY A 55 7.57 5.89 6.75
CA GLY A 55 6.51 6.30 5.83
C GLY A 55 6.42 5.41 4.58
N GLU A 56 7.57 5.05 4.00
CA GLU A 56 7.65 4.15 2.85
C GLU A 56 7.17 2.74 3.21
N LEU A 57 7.65 2.19 4.33
CA LEU A 57 7.22 0.90 4.85
C LEU A 57 5.71 0.87 5.12
N ALA A 58 5.16 1.93 5.71
CA ALA A 58 3.72 2.05 5.93
C ALA A 58 2.92 2.04 4.61
N SER A 59 3.44 2.72 3.57
CA SER A 59 2.84 2.73 2.23
C SER A 59 2.87 1.33 1.58
N LEU A 60 4.02 0.64 1.65
CA LEU A 60 4.17 -0.73 1.13
C LEU A 60 3.23 -1.71 1.83
N ARG A 61 3.15 -1.68 3.17
CA ARG A 61 2.21 -2.50 3.95
C ARG A 61 0.76 -2.20 3.58
N TYR A 62 0.41 -0.93 3.35
CA TYR A 62 -0.93 -0.56 2.92
C TYR A 62 -1.26 -1.14 1.53
N LEU A 63 -0.33 -1.06 0.59
CA LEU A 63 -0.49 -1.65 -0.75
C LEU A 63 -0.64 -3.16 -0.68
N LEU A 64 0.19 -3.85 0.11
CA LEU A 64 0.10 -5.29 0.31
C LEU A 64 -1.29 -5.69 0.82
N LYS A 65 -1.79 -4.98 1.84
CA LYS A 65 -3.17 -5.18 2.34
C LYS A 65 -4.23 -4.97 1.27
N GLU A 66 -4.07 -3.99 0.37
CA GLU A 66 -5.04 -3.81 -0.73
C GLU A 66 -5.01 -4.99 -1.72
N VAL A 67 -3.83 -5.54 -2.02
CA VAL A 67 -3.66 -6.70 -2.91
C VAL A 67 -4.25 -7.96 -2.28
N ASP A 68 -3.94 -8.23 -1.00
CA ASP A 68 -4.53 -9.36 -0.26
C ASP A 68 -6.05 -9.26 -0.20
N HIS A 69 -6.57 -8.07 0.05
CA HIS A 69 -8.01 -7.83 0.03
C HIS A 69 -8.61 -8.14 -1.36
N ALA A 70 -7.96 -7.73 -2.44
CA ALA A 70 -8.42 -8.01 -3.80
C ALA A 70 -8.40 -9.51 -4.11
N LEU A 71 -7.36 -10.23 -3.69
CA LEU A 71 -7.27 -11.69 -3.80
C LEU A 71 -8.36 -12.40 -3.00
N ALA A 72 -8.56 -12.01 -1.75
CA ALA A 72 -9.61 -12.56 -0.90
C ALA A 72 -11.00 -12.35 -1.51
N LYS A 73 -11.26 -11.15 -2.05
CA LYS A 73 -12.52 -10.84 -2.72
C LYS A 73 -12.72 -11.65 -4.00
N LEU A 74 -11.66 -11.85 -4.78
CA LEU A 74 -11.70 -12.67 -5.99
C LEU A 74 -11.98 -14.14 -5.67
N ASN A 75 -11.45 -14.67 -4.56
CA ASN A 75 -11.69 -16.04 -4.11
C ASN A 75 -13.08 -16.22 -3.47
N ASN A 76 -13.54 -15.29 -2.63
CA ASN A 76 -14.79 -15.44 -1.87
C ASN A 76 -16.03 -14.98 -2.63
N LEU A 77 -15.93 -13.88 -3.40
CA LEU A 77 -17.07 -13.20 -4.04
C LEU A 77 -16.68 -12.76 -5.47
N PRO A 78 -16.43 -13.72 -6.39
CA PRO A 78 -15.94 -13.44 -7.74
C PRO A 78 -16.91 -12.58 -8.57
N ASP A 79 -18.20 -12.58 -8.24
CA ASP A 79 -19.23 -11.75 -8.89
C ASP A 79 -19.25 -10.31 -8.38
N LYS A 80 -18.73 -10.05 -7.17
CA LYS A 80 -18.60 -8.70 -6.61
C LYS A 80 -17.24 -8.07 -6.91
N PHE A 81 -16.36 -8.81 -7.59
CA PHE A 81 -15.09 -8.26 -8.05
C PHE A 81 -15.33 -7.18 -9.11
N GLY A 82 -14.64 -6.03 -8.97
CA GLY A 82 -14.87 -4.89 -9.85
C GLY A 82 -16.07 -4.01 -9.48
N TYR A 83 -16.64 -4.16 -8.29
CA TYR A 83 -17.64 -3.24 -7.72
C TYR A 83 -17.06 -2.45 -6.55
N CYS A 84 -17.41 -1.17 -6.49
CA CYS A 84 -16.97 -0.25 -5.47
C CYS A 84 -17.61 -0.59 -4.11
N GLU A 85 -16.78 -0.71 -3.08
CA GLU A 85 -17.26 -1.04 -1.72
C GLU A 85 -18.03 0.09 -1.03
N LYS A 86 -17.84 1.33 -1.49
CA LYS A 86 -18.52 2.49 -0.89
C LYS A 86 -19.90 2.75 -1.49
N CYS A 87 -20.03 2.63 -2.81
CA CYS A 87 -21.26 3.01 -3.52
C CYS A 87 -21.92 1.87 -4.29
N GLY A 88 -21.32 0.67 -4.30
CA GLY A 88 -21.83 -0.49 -5.03
C GLY A 88 -21.72 -0.39 -6.56
N LYS A 89 -21.25 0.73 -7.12
CA LYS A 89 -21.14 0.92 -8.58
C LYS A 89 -19.99 0.12 -9.18
N LYS A 90 -20.13 -0.29 -10.43
CA LYS A 90 -19.06 -0.93 -11.21
C LYS A 90 -17.85 0.00 -11.32
N ILE A 91 -16.66 -0.53 -11.07
CA ILE A 91 -15.38 0.16 -11.21
C ILE A 91 -15.01 0.16 -12.69
N GLU A 92 -14.56 1.31 -13.20
CA GLU A 92 -14.13 1.43 -14.59
C GLU A 92 -13.02 0.43 -14.94
N GLU A 93 -13.17 -0.27 -16.06
CA GLU A 93 -12.18 -1.25 -16.51
C GLU A 93 -10.80 -0.63 -16.71
N LYS A 94 -10.72 0.62 -17.18
CA LYS A 94 -9.44 1.35 -17.31
C LYS A 94 -8.71 1.43 -15.95
N ARG A 95 -9.45 1.60 -14.85
CA ARG A 95 -8.89 1.63 -13.50
C ARG A 95 -8.46 0.25 -13.04
N LEU A 96 -9.22 -0.80 -13.32
CA LEU A 96 -8.83 -2.18 -12.99
C LEU A 96 -7.63 -2.67 -13.81
N LYS A 97 -7.51 -2.22 -15.07
CA LYS A 97 -6.32 -2.50 -15.91
C LYS A 97 -5.05 -1.86 -15.35
N ALA A 98 -5.16 -0.61 -14.88
CA ALA A 98 -4.05 0.14 -14.28
C ALA A 98 -3.73 -0.33 -12.85
N LYS A 99 -4.76 -0.51 -12.02
CA LYS A 99 -4.68 -0.89 -10.61
C LYS A 99 -5.71 -2.01 -10.30
N PRO A 100 -5.35 -3.29 -10.50
CA PRO A 100 -6.29 -4.40 -10.35
C PRO A 100 -6.79 -4.61 -8.90
N TRP A 101 -6.06 -4.11 -7.90
CA TRP A 101 -6.46 -4.12 -6.49
C TRP A 101 -7.32 -2.91 -6.06
N ALA A 102 -7.90 -2.16 -6.99
CA ALA A 102 -8.71 -0.99 -6.67
C ALA A 102 -10.04 -1.36 -5.96
N ARG A 103 -10.22 -0.92 -4.71
CA ARG A 103 -11.45 -1.12 -3.91
C ARG A 103 -12.57 -0.10 -4.18
N TYR A 104 -12.20 1.09 -4.65
CA TYR A 104 -13.13 2.22 -4.85
C TYR A 104 -13.14 2.72 -6.29
N CYS A 105 -14.31 3.18 -6.74
CA CYS A 105 -14.45 3.90 -8.01
C CYS A 105 -13.77 5.27 -7.94
N LEU A 106 -13.48 5.85 -9.11
CA LEU A 106 -12.84 7.16 -9.23
C LEU A 106 -13.60 8.26 -8.48
N GLN A 107 -14.94 8.25 -8.56
CA GLN A 107 -15.78 9.22 -7.85
C GLN A 107 -15.60 9.11 -6.33
N CYS A 108 -15.68 7.91 -5.76
CA CYS A 108 -15.54 7.70 -4.32
C CYS A 108 -14.12 8.01 -3.84
N ARG A 109 -13.10 7.72 -4.66
CA ARG A 109 -11.72 8.07 -4.35
C ARG A 109 -11.50 9.58 -4.33
N LYS A 110 -12.01 10.32 -5.34
CA LYS A 110 -11.93 11.79 -5.39
C LYS A 110 -12.61 12.44 -4.20
N VAL A 111 -13.78 11.95 -3.80
CA VAL A 111 -14.47 12.45 -2.59
C VAL A 111 -13.59 12.25 -1.36
N TYR A 112 -13.02 11.06 -1.18
CA TYR A 112 -12.12 10.78 -0.05
C TYR A 112 -10.92 11.73 -0.03
N GLU A 113 -10.25 11.92 -1.17
CA GLU A 113 -9.10 12.83 -1.29
C GLU A 113 -9.48 14.28 -0.99
N SER A 114 -10.62 14.76 -1.51
CA SER A 114 -11.10 16.11 -1.21
C SER A 114 -11.44 16.32 0.27
N THR A 115 -11.95 15.30 0.96
CA THR A 115 -12.25 15.39 2.39
C THR A 115 -11.00 15.39 3.27
N VAL A 116 -9.94 14.66 2.87
CA VAL A 116 -8.65 14.66 3.59
C VAL A 116 -7.90 15.97 3.36
N ALA A 117 -7.92 16.52 2.15
CA ALA A 117 -7.32 17.81 1.83
C ALA A 117 -7.93 18.97 2.64
N LYS A 118 -9.23 18.91 2.93
CA LYS A 118 -9.93 19.91 3.75
C LYS A 118 -9.63 19.82 5.25
N ARG A 119 -9.11 18.69 5.75
CA ARG A 119 -8.76 18.50 7.18
C ARG A 119 -7.33 18.95 7.52
N LYS A 120 -6.48 19.20 6.52
CA LYS A 120 -5.12 19.71 6.69
C LYS A 120 -5.02 21.24 6.63
N LYS A 121 -6.16 21.95 6.68
CA LYS A 121 -6.23 23.41 6.68
C LYS A 121 -6.80 23.91 7.99
#